data_AF-A0A7U9N8J9-F1
#
_entry.id   AF-A0A7U9N8J9-F1
#
_cell.length_a   1.000
_cell.length_b   1.000
_cell.length_c   1.000
_cell.angle_alpha   90.00
_cell.angle_beta   90.00
_cell.angle_gamma   90.00
#
_symmetry.space_group_name_H-M   'P 1'
#
loop_
_entity.id
_entity.type
_entity.pdbx_description
1 polymer ?
#
loop_
_entity_poly.entity_id
_entity_poly.type
_entity_poly.pdbx_seq_one_letter_code
_entity_poly.pdbx_strand_id
1 'polypeptide(L)'
;MFTHPYFKGMIILTDKVNKEGVHMSAFAISDTLAGKDIKALRQTLGMTQEAFSRLVCVSKKTIERWESSEKEITGPIVTLAKILTEYPQIKEELEIPEKEYPLRLWYMCGNKIYTIIDVDERHRRVKIYNYTRNFLSRAFGREEHPTFEAYEAFLESRCFPRSRDKMKLILRELDNRQSSKGNQLKWESGGIWYKADYTGCEGLAEYVVSGLLLESSLLPEEFVSYQTEEISYKQNRYLANRCIVSQ
;
A
#
# COMPACT_ATOMS: atom_id res chain seq x y z
N MET A 1 -9.06 49.00 -8.87
CA MET A 1 -8.25 48.36 -9.94
C MET A 1 -7.05 47.73 -9.26
N PHE A 2 -7.09 46.42 -8.95
CA PHE A 2 -5.96 45.72 -8.34
C PHE A 2 -5.10 45.15 -9.45
N THR A 3 -4.00 45.84 -9.78
CA THR A 3 -2.99 45.34 -10.72
C THR A 3 -2.05 44.41 -9.98
N HIS A 4 -2.40 43.12 -9.90
CA HIS A 4 -1.49 42.10 -9.40
C HIS A 4 -0.48 41.76 -10.52
N PRO A 5 0.83 42.00 -10.33
CA PRO A 5 1.83 41.97 -11.42
C PRO A 5 2.14 40.59 -12.02
N TYR A 6 1.36 39.55 -11.67
CA TYR A 6 1.57 38.16 -12.09
C TYR A 6 0.44 37.59 -12.95
N PHE A 7 -0.65 38.31 -13.19
CA PHE A 7 -1.75 37.83 -14.03
C PHE A 7 -1.65 38.37 -15.47
N LYS A 8 -1.06 37.56 -16.37
CA LYS A 8 -1.13 37.74 -17.84
C LYS A 8 -2.35 37.04 -18.48
N GLY A 9 -3.35 36.69 -17.68
CA GLY A 9 -4.58 36.05 -18.14
C GLY A 9 -5.77 37.02 -18.15
N MET A 10 -6.62 36.92 -19.16
CA MET A 10 -7.89 37.66 -19.21
C MET A 10 -8.82 37.11 -18.12
N ILE A 11 -9.16 37.92 -17.11
CA ILE A 11 -10.20 37.58 -16.13
C ILE A 11 -11.55 37.82 -16.81
N ILE A 12 -12.30 36.75 -17.08
CA ILE A 12 -13.61 36.83 -17.70
C ILE A 12 -14.67 36.63 -16.61
N LEU A 13 -15.52 37.63 -16.41
CA LEU A 13 -16.72 37.51 -15.59
C LEU A 13 -17.87 37.15 -16.54
N THR A 14 -18.39 35.93 -16.47
CA THR A 14 -19.56 35.50 -17.25
C THR A 14 -20.66 35.01 -16.34
N ASP A 15 -21.90 35.29 -16.70
CA ASP A 15 -23.04 34.60 -16.09
C ASP A 15 -23.11 33.17 -16.64
N LYS A 16 -23.00 32.16 -15.77
CA LYS A 16 -23.22 30.76 -16.15
C LYS A 16 -24.68 30.43 -15.85
N VAL A 17 -25.53 30.55 -16.87
CA VAL A 17 -26.95 30.19 -16.77
C VAL A 17 -27.09 28.68 -16.51
N ASN A 18 -27.53 28.31 -15.31
CA ASN A 18 -27.98 26.94 -15.04
C ASN A 18 -29.29 26.72 -15.81
N LYS A 19 -29.34 25.74 -16.70
CA LYS A 19 -30.59 25.33 -17.36
C LYS A 19 -31.61 24.93 -16.29
N GLU A 20 -32.75 25.59 -16.27
CA GLU A 20 -33.85 25.30 -15.34
C GLU A 20 -34.32 23.84 -15.50
N GLY A 21 -34.51 23.15 -14.38
CA GLY A 21 -35.26 21.88 -14.33
C GLY A 21 -34.59 20.68 -13.64
N VAL A 22 -33.28 20.72 -13.34
CA VAL A 22 -32.62 19.67 -12.55
C VAL A 22 -31.59 20.33 -11.62
N HIS A 23 -31.69 20.09 -10.30
CA HIS A 23 -30.70 20.55 -9.33
C HIS A 23 -29.41 19.72 -9.47
N MET A 24 -28.65 19.96 -10.54
CA MET A 24 -27.32 19.41 -10.75
C MET A 24 -26.33 20.17 -9.86
N SER A 25 -25.59 19.44 -9.04
CA SER A 25 -24.47 20.02 -8.28
C SER A 25 -23.45 20.60 -9.27
N ALA A 26 -23.30 21.92 -9.27
CA ALA A 26 -22.24 22.58 -10.04
C ALA A 26 -20.95 22.62 -9.21
N PHE A 27 -19.81 22.31 -9.83
CA PHE A 27 -18.49 22.38 -9.21
C PHE A 27 -17.65 23.48 -9.86
N ALA A 28 -16.89 24.23 -9.07
CA ALA A 28 -16.00 25.29 -9.56
C ALA A 28 -14.69 24.71 -10.12
N ILE A 29 -14.82 23.90 -11.17
CA ILE A 29 -13.72 23.21 -11.88
C ILE A 29 -13.93 23.43 -13.38
N SER A 30 -12.85 23.55 -14.14
CA SER A 30 -12.94 23.58 -15.61
C SER A 30 -13.46 22.25 -16.13
N ASP A 31 -14.13 22.24 -17.29
CA ASP A 31 -14.52 20.99 -17.95
C ASP A 31 -13.32 20.34 -18.65
N THR A 32 -12.35 21.16 -19.06
CA THR A 32 -11.19 20.73 -19.85
C THR A 32 -9.88 21.43 -19.46
N LEU A 33 -8.75 20.91 -19.95
CA LEU A 33 -7.40 21.51 -19.84
C LEU A 33 -6.71 21.55 -21.20
N ALA A 34 -5.85 22.55 -21.40
CA ALA A 34 -4.95 22.56 -22.56
C ALA A 34 -3.62 21.86 -22.23
N GLY A 35 -2.95 21.32 -23.25
CA GLY A 35 -1.64 20.66 -23.11
C GLY A 35 -0.57 21.55 -22.47
N LYS A 36 -0.61 22.86 -22.74
CA LYS A 36 0.28 23.86 -22.13
C LYS A 36 0.12 23.96 -20.61
N ASP A 37 -1.09 23.75 -20.10
CA ASP A 37 -1.39 23.84 -18.66
C ASP A 37 -0.83 22.63 -17.92
N ILE A 38 -0.93 21.43 -18.52
CA ILE A 38 -0.27 20.21 -18.01
C ILE A 38 1.25 20.39 -17.97
N LYS A 39 1.83 20.93 -19.06
CA LYS A 39 3.27 21.19 -19.13
C LYS A 39 3.71 22.20 -18.06
N ALA A 40 2.96 23.28 -17.88
CA ALA A 40 3.24 24.31 -16.88
C ALA A 40 3.14 23.75 -15.45
N LEU A 41 2.09 22.98 -15.15
CA LEU A 41 1.94 22.29 -13.85
C LEU A 41 3.13 21.38 -13.57
N ARG A 42 3.48 20.51 -14.52
CA ARG A 42 4.62 19.59 -14.39
C ARG A 42 5.93 20.32 -14.15
N GLN A 43 6.17 21.41 -14.87
CA GLN A 43 7.37 22.24 -14.71
C GLN A 43 7.38 22.94 -13.34
N THR A 44 6.22 23.41 -12.87
CA THR A 44 6.07 24.01 -11.54
C THR A 44 6.39 23.01 -10.43
N LEU A 45 6.00 21.75 -10.60
CA LEU A 45 6.34 20.65 -9.68
C LEU A 45 7.80 20.16 -9.81
N GLY A 46 8.57 20.68 -10.79
CA GLY A 46 9.96 20.30 -11.03
C GLY A 46 10.13 18.88 -11.58
N MET A 47 9.13 18.34 -12.27
CA MET A 47 9.11 16.92 -12.67
C MET A 47 9.43 16.69 -14.16
N THR A 48 10.06 15.55 -14.45
CA THR A 48 10.13 15.01 -15.82
C THR A 48 8.77 14.47 -16.25
N GLN A 49 8.53 14.30 -17.56
CA GLN A 49 7.27 13.70 -18.05
C GLN A 49 7.04 12.30 -17.47
N GLU A 50 8.11 11.54 -17.27
CA GLU A 50 8.11 10.19 -16.71
C GLU A 50 7.81 10.19 -15.20
N ALA A 51 8.37 11.14 -14.44
CA ALA A 51 8.03 11.27 -13.03
C ALA A 51 6.57 11.73 -12.83
N PHE A 52 6.12 12.69 -13.64
CA PHE A 52 4.76 13.20 -13.58
C PHE A 52 3.73 12.14 -13.99
N SER A 53 4.04 11.31 -14.99
CA SER A 53 3.14 10.23 -15.41
C SER A 53 2.90 9.21 -14.30
N ARG A 54 3.92 8.92 -13.48
CA ARG A 54 3.77 8.06 -12.30
C ARG A 54 2.89 8.70 -11.23
N LEU A 55 3.09 9.99 -10.93
CA LEU A 55 2.29 10.73 -9.93
C LEU A 55 0.80 10.76 -10.30
N VAL A 56 0.49 11.04 -11.57
CA VAL A 56 -0.90 11.12 -12.05
C VAL A 56 -1.45 9.79 -12.58
N CYS A 57 -0.70 8.70 -12.40
CA CYS A 57 -1.08 7.32 -12.74
C CYS A 57 -1.52 7.11 -14.21
N VAL A 58 -0.77 7.67 -15.17
CA VAL A 58 -0.98 7.43 -16.60
C VAL A 58 0.32 7.00 -17.28
N SER A 59 0.24 6.53 -18.53
CA SER A 59 1.45 6.24 -19.31
C SER A 59 2.22 7.51 -19.65
N LYS A 60 3.56 7.43 -19.73
CA LYS A 60 4.40 8.53 -20.23
C LYS A 60 3.94 9.03 -21.61
N LYS A 61 3.56 8.11 -22.51
CA LYS A 61 3.00 8.42 -23.84
C LYS A 61 1.75 9.30 -23.77
N THR A 62 0.93 9.10 -22.73
CA THR A 62 -0.26 9.95 -22.50
C THR A 62 0.16 11.39 -22.19
N ILE A 63 1.18 11.59 -21.36
CA ILE A 63 1.73 12.91 -21.04
C ILE A 63 2.35 13.56 -22.28
N GLU A 64 3.16 12.82 -23.03
CA GLU A 64 3.78 13.30 -24.28
C GLU A 64 2.72 13.76 -25.29
N ARG A 65 1.66 12.96 -25.47
CA ARG A 65 0.52 13.30 -26.33
C ARG A 65 -0.22 14.54 -25.83
N TRP A 66 -0.49 14.64 -24.53
CA TRP A 66 -1.17 15.79 -23.94
C TRP A 66 -0.36 17.08 -24.14
N GLU A 67 0.94 17.06 -23.89
CA GLU A 67 1.78 18.26 -23.99
C GLU A 67 2.08 18.72 -25.42
N SER A 68 1.89 17.84 -26.41
CA SER A 68 2.12 18.13 -27.84
C SER A 68 0.84 18.38 -28.65
N SER A 69 -0.32 18.00 -28.13
CA SER A 69 -1.59 18.14 -28.83
C SER A 69 -2.26 19.49 -28.54
N GLU A 70 -2.93 20.04 -29.55
CA GLU A 70 -3.84 21.18 -29.40
C GLU A 70 -5.24 20.77 -28.92
N LYS A 71 -5.51 19.46 -28.83
CA LYS A 71 -6.81 18.97 -28.36
C LYS A 71 -6.96 19.18 -26.86
N GLU A 72 -8.16 19.58 -26.46
CA GLU A 72 -8.53 19.70 -25.06
C GLU A 72 -8.53 18.34 -24.35
N ILE A 73 -8.07 18.35 -23.11
CA ILE A 73 -7.92 17.18 -22.24
C ILE A 73 -9.08 17.18 -21.25
N THR A 74 -9.75 16.03 -21.12
CA THR A 74 -10.92 15.87 -20.25
C THR A 74 -10.71 14.73 -19.24
N GLY A 75 -11.64 14.60 -18.30
CA GLY A 75 -11.67 13.51 -17.32
C GLY A 75 -11.02 13.85 -15.97
N PRO A 76 -10.73 12.84 -15.12
CA PRO A 76 -10.29 13.06 -13.74
C PRO A 76 -9.01 13.89 -13.59
N ILE A 77 -8.16 13.91 -14.63
CA ILE A 77 -6.94 14.72 -14.66
C ILE A 77 -7.24 16.22 -14.52
N VAL A 78 -8.41 16.70 -14.96
CA VAL A 78 -8.78 18.11 -14.87
C VAL A 78 -8.90 18.53 -13.40
N THR A 79 -9.61 17.73 -12.60
CA THR A 79 -9.70 17.93 -11.15
C THR A 79 -8.37 17.72 -10.45
N LEU A 80 -7.62 16.67 -10.82
CA LEU A 80 -6.31 16.39 -10.22
C LEU A 80 -5.31 17.53 -10.46
N ALA A 81 -5.29 18.11 -11.66
CA ALA A 81 -4.43 19.24 -11.97
C ALA A 81 -4.79 20.48 -11.14
N LYS A 82 -6.09 20.76 -10.92
CA LYS A 82 -6.53 21.82 -10.00
C LYS A 82 -5.99 21.59 -8.59
N ILE A 83 -6.15 20.37 -8.06
CA ILE A 83 -5.66 20.00 -6.73
C ILE A 83 -4.13 20.17 -6.64
N LEU A 84 -3.37 19.64 -7.61
CA LEU A 84 -1.91 19.75 -7.61
C LEU A 84 -1.40 21.19 -7.83
N THR A 85 -2.19 22.03 -8.50
CA THR A 85 -1.87 23.46 -8.65
C THR A 85 -2.07 24.22 -7.34
N GLU A 86 -3.14 23.92 -6.59
CA GLU A 86 -3.46 24.58 -5.31
C GLU A 86 -2.66 24.02 -4.13
N TYR A 87 -2.31 22.73 -4.17
CA TYR A 87 -1.62 22.01 -3.11
C TYR A 87 -0.38 21.27 -3.66
N PRO A 88 0.64 22.00 -4.17
CA PRO A 88 1.82 21.38 -4.78
C PRO A 88 2.59 20.47 -3.82
N GLN A 89 2.51 20.70 -2.50
CA GLN A 89 3.14 19.88 -1.46
C GLN A 89 2.71 18.41 -1.47
N ILE A 90 1.58 18.08 -2.12
CA ILE A 90 1.13 16.69 -2.30
C ILE A 90 2.20 15.85 -3.01
N LYS A 91 2.98 16.46 -3.91
CA LYS A 91 4.11 15.78 -4.55
C LYS A 91 5.08 15.26 -3.48
N GLU A 92 5.54 16.13 -2.60
CA GLU A 92 6.50 15.79 -1.54
C GLU A 92 5.88 14.83 -0.50
N GLU A 93 4.59 14.97 -0.19
CA GLU A 93 3.87 14.06 0.73
C GLU A 93 3.73 12.62 0.18
N LEU A 94 3.70 12.45 -1.14
CA LEU A 94 3.58 11.14 -1.80
C LEU A 94 4.91 10.58 -2.28
N GLU A 95 5.98 11.38 -2.24
CA GLU A 95 7.29 10.97 -2.73
C GLU A 95 7.88 9.91 -1.80
N ILE A 96 8.31 8.79 -2.40
CA ILE A 96 9.05 7.76 -1.68
C ILE A 96 10.50 8.23 -1.57
N PRO A 97 11.03 8.46 -0.36
CA PRO A 97 12.37 8.98 -0.20
C PRO A 97 13.42 7.95 -0.60
N GLU A 98 14.64 8.42 -0.85
CA GLU A 98 15.79 7.53 -1.04
C GLU A 98 15.94 6.56 0.15
N LYS A 99 16.49 5.39 -0.14
CA LYS A 99 16.68 4.34 0.84
C LYS A 99 17.84 4.67 1.76
N GLU A 100 17.55 4.92 3.04
CA GLU A 100 18.56 5.37 3.99
C GLU A 100 19.32 4.20 4.62
N TYR A 101 18.65 3.09 4.92
CA TYR A 101 19.26 1.91 5.54
C TYR A 101 19.14 0.64 4.66
N PRO A 102 20.00 -0.38 4.86
CA PRO A 102 20.11 -1.52 3.96
C PRO A 102 18.84 -2.36 3.78
N LEU A 103 17.95 -2.42 4.77
CA LEU A 103 16.66 -3.10 4.67
C LEU A 103 15.53 -2.06 4.56
N ARG A 104 14.59 -2.27 3.64
CA ARG A 104 13.37 -1.45 3.49
C ARG A 104 12.14 -2.34 3.49
N LEU A 105 11.27 -2.17 4.49
CA LEU A 105 10.00 -2.86 4.62
C LEU A 105 8.85 -1.94 4.23
N TRP A 106 7.81 -2.53 3.64
CA TRP A 106 6.61 -1.83 3.20
C TRP A 106 5.43 -2.33 4.03
N TYR A 107 4.94 -1.48 4.94
CA TYR A 107 3.74 -1.75 5.70
C TYR A 107 2.51 -1.32 4.89
N MET A 108 1.77 -2.31 4.39
CA MET A 108 0.71 -2.13 3.41
C MET A 108 -0.56 -2.88 3.84
N CYS A 109 -1.71 -2.42 3.34
CA CYS A 109 -2.97 -3.18 3.37
C CYS A 109 -3.55 -3.21 1.95
N GLY A 110 -3.56 -4.39 1.34
CA GLY A 110 -3.83 -4.51 -0.09
C GLY A 110 -2.81 -3.72 -0.91
N ASN A 111 -3.27 -2.83 -1.78
CA ASN A 111 -2.42 -1.96 -2.60
C ASN A 111 -2.09 -0.59 -1.96
N LYS A 112 -2.54 -0.35 -0.72
CA LYS A 112 -2.32 0.93 -0.03
C LYS A 112 -1.08 0.85 0.84
N ILE A 113 -0.14 1.76 0.60
CA ILE A 113 1.07 1.94 1.40
C ILE A 113 0.72 2.83 2.59
N TYR A 114 1.04 2.39 3.80
CA TYR A 114 0.82 3.19 5.00
C TYR A 114 2.12 3.66 5.64
N THR A 115 3.12 2.79 5.75
CA THR A 115 4.42 3.15 6.33
C THR A 115 5.55 2.45 5.56
N ILE A 116 6.58 3.19 5.16
CA ILE A 116 7.86 2.62 4.75
C ILE A 116 8.79 2.65 5.95
N ILE A 117 9.51 1.55 6.17
CA ILE A 117 10.40 1.35 7.32
C ILE A 117 11.78 0.98 6.79
N ASP A 118 12.75 1.88 6.94
CA ASP A 118 14.15 1.60 6.68
C ASP A 118 14.83 1.13 7.96
N VAL A 119 15.63 0.06 7.87
CA VAL A 119 16.24 -0.61 9.03
C VAL A 119 17.72 -0.90 8.77
N ASP A 120 18.55 -0.56 9.75
CA ASP A 120 19.95 -1.00 9.88
C ASP A 120 20.06 -1.88 11.12
N GLU A 121 20.07 -3.19 10.92
CA GLU A 121 20.13 -4.15 12.03
C GLU A 121 21.48 -4.13 12.74
N ARG A 122 22.58 -3.92 12.00
CA ARG A 122 23.94 -3.94 12.55
C ARG A 122 24.14 -2.78 13.52
N HIS A 123 23.67 -1.60 13.17
CA HIS A 123 23.79 -0.41 14.01
C HIS A 123 22.55 -0.13 14.85
N ARG A 124 21.54 -1.01 14.82
CA ARG A 124 20.26 -0.88 15.52
C ARG A 124 19.58 0.48 15.28
N ARG A 125 19.37 0.83 14.00
CA ARG A 125 18.67 2.07 13.60
C ARG A 125 17.43 1.75 12.78
N VAL A 126 16.39 2.54 12.98
CA VAL A 126 15.15 2.46 12.19
C VAL A 126 14.71 3.88 11.84
N LYS A 127 14.17 4.04 10.64
CA LYS A 127 13.55 5.27 10.17
C LYS A 127 12.26 4.95 9.45
N ILE A 128 11.23 5.75 9.66
CA ILE A 128 9.92 5.52 9.07
C ILE A 128 9.43 6.72 8.27
N TYR A 129 8.57 6.43 7.30
CA TYR A 129 7.88 7.40 6.47
C TYR A 129 6.40 7.01 6.38
N ASN A 130 5.51 7.84 6.91
CA ASN A 130 4.08 7.56 7.00
C ASN A 130 3.29 8.25 5.87
N TYR A 131 2.48 7.48 5.12
CA TYR A 131 1.67 7.95 3.98
C TYR A 131 0.17 7.99 4.30
N THR A 132 -0.17 8.04 5.59
CA THR A 132 -1.54 8.16 6.07
C THR A 132 -1.63 9.03 7.31
N ARG A 133 -2.73 9.78 7.42
CA ARG A 133 -3.07 10.55 8.62
C ARG A 133 -3.78 9.71 9.68
N ASN A 134 -4.27 8.52 9.33
CA ASN A 134 -4.92 7.62 10.28
C ASN A 134 -3.87 6.83 11.08
N PHE A 135 -3.71 7.17 12.37
CA PHE A 135 -2.77 6.49 13.26
C PHE A 135 -3.04 4.99 13.39
N LEU A 136 -4.28 4.52 13.28
CA LEU A 136 -4.60 3.08 13.38
C LEU A 136 -4.04 2.28 12.21
N SER A 137 -3.73 2.94 11.10
CA SER A 137 -3.20 2.31 9.90
C SER A 137 -1.67 2.45 9.77
N ARG A 138 -1.00 3.19 10.66
CA ARG A 138 0.47 3.33 10.66
C ARG A 138 1.13 2.15 11.35
N ALA A 139 2.34 1.78 10.95
CA ALA A 139 3.09 0.68 11.57
C ALA A 139 3.31 0.90 13.07
N PHE A 140 3.68 2.13 13.45
CA PHE A 140 4.03 2.52 14.83
C PHE A 140 2.99 3.45 15.47
N GLY A 141 1.77 3.52 14.93
CA GLY A 141 0.71 4.34 15.49
C GLY A 141 1.05 5.84 15.47
N ARG A 142 1.12 6.45 16.65
CA ARG A 142 1.47 7.88 16.83
C ARG A 142 2.97 8.15 16.87
N GLU A 143 3.79 7.12 17.03
CA GLU A 143 5.25 7.27 17.09
C GLU A 143 5.80 7.57 15.69
N GLU A 144 6.56 8.67 15.58
CA GLU A 144 7.13 9.14 14.31
C GLU A 144 8.64 8.86 14.23
N HIS A 145 9.28 8.61 15.37
CA HIS A 145 10.70 8.28 15.49
C HIS A 145 10.88 7.04 16.37
N PRO A 146 10.41 5.86 15.93
CA PRO A 146 10.51 4.64 16.73
C PRO A 146 11.98 4.31 17.01
N THR A 147 12.26 3.79 18.20
CA THR A 147 13.55 3.19 18.49
C THR A 147 13.66 1.81 17.84
N PHE A 148 14.86 1.25 17.79
CA PHE A 148 15.03 -0.11 17.27
C PHE A 148 14.30 -1.15 18.14
N GLU A 149 14.18 -0.92 19.45
CA GLU A 149 13.39 -1.77 20.36
C GLU A 149 11.90 -1.71 20.02
N ALA A 150 11.38 -0.53 19.66
CA ALA A 150 10.01 -0.40 19.18
C ALA A 150 9.82 -1.15 17.85
N TYR A 151 10.82 -1.14 16.97
CA TYR A 151 10.84 -1.96 15.76
C TYR A 151 10.85 -3.47 16.08
N GLU A 152 11.67 -3.93 17.03
CA GLU A 152 11.68 -5.32 17.47
C GLU A 152 10.33 -5.75 18.06
N ALA A 153 9.71 -4.90 18.90
CA ALA A 153 8.37 -5.15 19.44
C ALA A 153 7.28 -5.12 18.36
N PHE A 154 7.41 -4.23 17.37
CA PHE A 154 6.52 -4.19 16.20
C PHE A 154 6.62 -5.51 15.43
N LEU A 155 7.83 -5.99 15.14
CA LEU A 155 8.04 -7.29 14.53
C LEU A 155 7.46 -8.38 15.42
N GLU A 156 7.77 -8.45 16.71
CA GLU A 156 7.25 -9.50 17.60
C GLU A 156 5.71 -9.54 17.66
N SER A 157 5.06 -8.38 17.58
CA SER A 157 3.59 -8.30 17.58
C SER A 157 2.92 -8.74 16.27
N ARG A 158 3.68 -8.84 15.17
CA ARG A 158 3.18 -9.10 13.80
C ARG A 158 3.82 -10.30 13.12
N CYS A 159 5.01 -10.65 13.54
CA CYS A 159 5.79 -11.81 13.15
C CYS A 159 5.55 -12.92 14.18
N PHE A 160 5.68 -14.16 13.75
CA PHE A 160 5.68 -15.29 14.66
C PHE A 160 6.79 -15.12 15.72
N PRO A 161 6.52 -15.41 17.01
CA PRO A 161 7.40 -15.06 18.13
C PRO A 161 8.78 -15.74 18.06
N ARG A 162 9.80 -15.12 18.68
CA ARG A 162 11.21 -15.61 18.72
C ARG A 162 11.37 -17.03 19.26
N SER A 163 10.45 -17.50 20.10
CA SER A 163 10.49 -18.83 20.70
C SER A 163 9.73 -19.87 19.86
N ARG A 164 10.20 -20.17 18.64
CA ARG A 164 9.71 -21.36 17.93
C ARG A 164 10.01 -22.66 18.69
N ASP A 165 11.05 -22.66 19.55
CA ASP A 165 11.54 -23.85 20.25
C ASP A 165 10.69 -24.28 21.47
N LYS A 166 9.89 -23.39 22.07
CA LYS A 166 9.15 -23.69 23.34
C LYS A 166 7.63 -23.64 23.25
N MET A 167 7.07 -23.30 22.09
CA MET A 167 5.60 -23.29 21.91
C MET A 167 4.94 -24.66 22.02
N LYS A 168 5.68 -25.78 21.85
CA LYS A 168 5.15 -27.13 22.15
C LYS A 168 4.81 -27.33 23.64
N LEU A 169 5.43 -26.58 24.56
CA LEU A 169 5.17 -26.69 26.00
C LEU A 169 3.98 -25.81 26.42
N ILE A 170 3.90 -24.58 25.89
CA ILE A 170 2.82 -23.64 26.21
C ILE A 170 1.48 -24.05 25.54
N LEU A 171 1.51 -24.62 24.33
CA LEU A 171 0.29 -25.13 23.67
C LEU A 171 -0.28 -26.39 24.34
N ARG A 172 0.52 -27.14 25.10
CA ARG A 172 0.00 -28.22 25.96
C ARG A 172 -0.66 -27.71 27.24
N GLU A 173 -0.23 -26.55 27.75
CA GLU A 173 -0.84 -25.91 28.92
C GLU A 173 -2.08 -25.06 28.58
N LEU A 174 -2.13 -24.49 27.37
CA LEU A 174 -3.22 -23.61 26.93
C LEU A 174 -4.35 -24.32 26.17
N ASP A 175 -4.46 -25.65 26.28
CA ASP A 175 -5.50 -26.47 25.63
C ASP A 175 -6.91 -26.27 26.22
N ASN A 176 -7.22 -25.04 26.64
CA ASN A 176 -8.54 -24.57 27.00
C ASN A 176 -8.66 -23.07 26.68
N ARG A 177 -8.79 -22.74 25.38
CA ARG A 177 -9.70 -21.72 24.78
C ARG A 177 -9.11 -20.98 23.56
N GLN A 178 -9.64 -21.34 22.39
CA GLN A 178 -10.09 -20.52 21.24
C GLN A 178 -9.30 -19.29 20.72
N SER A 179 -9.09 -19.33 19.40
CA SER A 179 -9.05 -18.23 18.40
C SER A 179 -7.96 -17.15 18.53
N SER A 180 -7.01 -17.16 17.58
CA SER A 180 -6.18 -15.98 17.29
C SER A 180 -6.84 -15.12 16.20
N LYS A 181 -6.86 -13.82 16.45
CA LYS A 181 -7.54 -12.79 15.64
C LYS A 181 -7.20 -12.89 14.16
N GLY A 182 -8.23 -13.14 13.35
CA GLY A 182 -8.23 -13.13 11.89
C GLY A 182 -9.52 -13.78 11.40
N ASN A 183 -10.14 -13.27 10.33
CA ASN A 183 -11.34 -13.89 9.73
C ASN A 183 -11.01 -15.17 8.94
N GLN A 184 -9.76 -15.60 8.91
CA GLN A 184 -9.33 -16.81 8.21
C GLN A 184 -9.64 -18.05 9.06
N LEU A 185 -10.45 -18.96 8.52
CA LEU A 185 -10.80 -20.22 9.16
C LEU A 185 -9.56 -21.14 9.22
N LYS A 186 -9.32 -21.74 10.39
CA LYS A 186 -8.21 -22.66 10.64
C LYS A 186 -8.73 -23.88 11.40
N TRP A 187 -8.23 -25.06 11.06
CA TRP A 187 -8.62 -26.31 11.73
C TRP A 187 -7.42 -27.22 11.88
N GLU A 188 -7.51 -28.09 12.89
CA GLU A 188 -6.54 -29.13 13.17
C GLU A 188 -7.26 -30.48 13.07
N SER A 189 -6.64 -31.44 12.40
CA SER A 189 -7.16 -32.80 12.27
C SER A 189 -6.00 -33.78 12.22
N GLY A 190 -5.90 -34.64 13.24
CA GLY A 190 -4.91 -35.73 13.27
C GLY A 190 -3.46 -35.25 13.42
N GLY A 191 -3.23 -34.16 14.15
CA GLY A 191 -1.96 -33.48 14.33
C GLY A 191 -1.59 -32.51 13.20
N ILE A 192 -2.45 -32.35 12.19
CA ILE A 192 -2.17 -31.58 10.98
C ILE A 192 -3.05 -30.33 10.93
N TRP A 193 -2.41 -29.19 10.73
CA TRP A 193 -3.08 -27.90 10.64
C TRP A 193 -3.43 -27.55 9.20
N TYR A 194 -4.58 -26.93 9.05
CA TYR A 194 -5.10 -26.48 7.78
C TYR A 194 -5.62 -25.04 7.90
N LYS A 195 -5.39 -24.26 6.85
CA LYS A 195 -5.83 -22.86 6.75
C LYS A 195 -6.71 -22.71 5.51
N ALA A 196 -7.91 -22.16 5.67
CA ALA A 196 -8.85 -21.94 4.57
C ALA A 196 -8.41 -20.72 3.76
N ASP A 197 -8.75 -20.77 2.47
CA ASP A 197 -8.59 -19.72 1.48
C ASP A 197 -7.12 -19.35 1.23
N TYR A 198 -6.36 -20.28 0.63
CA TYR A 198 -4.99 -20.01 0.18
C TYR A 198 -4.91 -18.98 -0.96
N THR A 199 -6.04 -18.60 -1.55
CA THR A 199 -6.14 -17.63 -2.64
C THR A 199 -5.86 -16.19 -2.21
N GLY A 200 -5.79 -15.93 -0.90
CA GLY A 200 -5.25 -14.68 -0.36
C GLY A 200 -3.73 -14.58 -0.52
N CYS A 201 -3.18 -13.36 -0.54
CA CYS A 201 -1.74 -13.12 -0.69
C CYS A 201 -0.89 -13.88 0.34
N GLU A 202 -1.41 -14.05 1.57
CA GLU A 202 -0.74 -14.77 2.65
C GLU A 202 -0.61 -16.27 2.36
N GLY A 203 -1.68 -16.94 1.92
CA GLY A 203 -1.64 -18.38 1.65
C GLY A 203 -0.80 -18.73 0.42
N LEU A 204 -0.89 -17.92 -0.65
CA LEU A 204 -0.03 -18.12 -1.82
C LEU A 204 1.44 -17.84 -1.50
N ALA A 205 1.73 -16.79 -0.72
CA ALA A 205 3.09 -16.49 -0.29
C ALA A 205 3.67 -17.61 0.58
N GLU A 206 2.91 -18.13 1.55
CA GLU A 206 3.31 -19.26 2.39
C GLU A 206 3.64 -20.50 1.55
N TYR A 207 2.78 -20.84 0.58
CA TYR A 207 3.01 -21.96 -0.33
C TYR A 207 4.29 -21.78 -1.16
N VAL A 208 4.41 -20.65 -1.86
CA VAL A 208 5.56 -20.35 -2.73
C VAL A 208 6.86 -20.27 -1.94
N VAL A 209 6.88 -19.57 -0.81
CA VAL A 209 8.08 -19.47 0.03
C VAL A 209 8.47 -20.85 0.54
N SER A 210 7.53 -21.68 0.97
CA SER A 210 7.87 -23.03 1.43
C SER A 210 8.45 -23.93 0.33
N GLY A 211 8.01 -23.75 -0.92
CA GLY A 211 8.62 -24.40 -2.08
C GLY A 211 10.05 -23.92 -2.35
N LEU A 212 10.32 -22.62 -2.18
CA LEU A 212 11.67 -22.06 -2.32
C LEU A 212 12.60 -22.53 -1.19
N LEU A 213 12.08 -22.72 0.03
CA LEU A 213 12.87 -23.20 1.17
C LEU A 213 13.26 -24.68 1.02
N LEU A 214 12.47 -25.50 0.31
CA LEU A 214 12.84 -26.87 -0.05
C LEU A 214 14.10 -26.93 -0.93
N GLU A 215 14.32 -25.91 -1.75
CA GLU A 215 15.49 -25.80 -2.64
C GLU A 215 16.66 -25.04 -1.98
N SER A 216 16.54 -24.69 -0.70
CA SER A 216 17.57 -23.98 0.04
C SER A 216 18.51 -24.95 0.78
N SER A 217 19.52 -24.40 1.46
CA SER A 217 20.41 -25.18 2.34
C SER A 217 19.78 -25.53 3.70
N LEU A 218 18.52 -25.14 3.95
CA LEU A 218 17.83 -25.47 5.19
C LEU A 218 17.38 -26.93 5.19
N LEU A 219 17.49 -27.56 6.35
CA LEU A 219 16.96 -28.89 6.59
C LEU A 219 15.42 -28.86 6.63
N PRO A 220 14.72 -29.92 6.21
CA PRO A 220 13.25 -29.96 6.17
C PRO A 220 12.55 -29.72 7.51
N GLU A 221 13.25 -29.85 8.63
CA GLU A 221 12.74 -29.61 9.98
C GLU A 221 12.87 -28.11 10.38
N GLU A 222 13.72 -27.37 9.68
CA GLU A 222 13.97 -25.94 9.93
C GLU A 222 12.87 -25.04 9.37
N PHE A 223 11.92 -25.57 8.59
CA PHE A 223 10.79 -24.81 8.07
C PHE A 223 9.51 -25.65 7.97
N VAL A 224 8.38 -24.99 7.75
CA VAL A 224 7.08 -25.64 7.55
C VAL A 224 6.81 -25.67 6.05
N SER A 225 6.54 -26.86 5.51
CA SER A 225 6.12 -26.99 4.12
C SER A 225 4.61 -26.86 4.01
N TYR A 226 4.13 -26.24 2.92
CA TYR A 226 2.71 -26.10 2.66
C TYR A 226 2.34 -26.86 1.40
N GLN A 227 1.22 -27.58 1.45
CA GLN A 227 0.60 -28.18 0.27
C GLN A 227 -0.82 -27.62 0.10
N THR A 228 -1.20 -27.36 -1.15
CA THR A 228 -2.58 -27.01 -1.48
C THR A 228 -3.45 -28.25 -1.39
N GLU A 229 -4.57 -28.12 -0.71
CA GLU A 229 -5.58 -29.17 -0.52
C GLU A 229 -6.97 -28.59 -0.74
N GLU A 230 -7.94 -29.46 -0.98
CA GLU A 230 -9.35 -29.08 -0.99
C GLU A 230 -10.08 -29.79 0.15
N ILE A 231 -10.81 -29.02 0.96
CA ILE A 231 -11.44 -29.53 2.16
C ILE A 231 -12.93 -29.24 2.12
N SER A 232 -13.72 -30.31 2.23
CA SER A 232 -15.17 -30.25 2.29
C SER A 232 -15.63 -30.32 3.73
N TYR A 233 -16.39 -29.32 4.16
CA TYR A 233 -17.00 -29.29 5.50
C TYR A 233 -18.46 -28.82 5.40
N LYS A 234 -19.38 -29.66 5.89
CA LYS A 234 -20.84 -29.52 5.69
C LYS A 234 -21.16 -29.40 4.19
N GLN A 235 -21.81 -28.32 3.76
CA GLN A 235 -22.18 -28.07 2.36
C GLN A 235 -21.15 -27.18 1.62
N ASN A 236 -20.04 -26.83 2.27
CA ASN A 236 -19.05 -25.89 1.73
C ASN A 236 -17.75 -26.63 1.35
N ARG A 237 -17.12 -26.16 0.27
CA ARG A 237 -15.79 -26.59 -0.19
C ARG A 237 -14.82 -25.43 -0.01
N TYR A 238 -13.68 -25.70 0.61
CA TYR A 238 -12.64 -24.71 0.88
C TYR A 238 -11.34 -25.12 0.20
N LEU A 239 -10.67 -24.15 -0.41
CA LEU A 239 -9.31 -24.28 -0.92
C LEU A 239 -8.36 -23.99 0.24
N ALA A 240 -7.61 -24.99 0.69
CA ALA A 240 -6.86 -24.97 1.94
C ALA A 240 -5.35 -25.12 1.74
N ASN A 241 -4.57 -24.54 2.65
CA ASN A 241 -3.16 -24.88 2.80
C ASN A 241 -3.00 -25.86 3.97
N ARG A 242 -2.52 -27.06 3.68
CA ARG A 242 -2.09 -28.05 4.66
C ARG A 242 -0.68 -27.72 5.13
N CYS A 243 -0.52 -27.56 6.44
CA CYS A 243 0.77 -27.31 7.08
C CYS A 243 1.43 -28.66 7.38
N ILE A 244 2.53 -28.96 6.70
CA ILE A 244 3.30 -30.18 6.90
C ILE A 244 4.52 -29.80 7.74
N VAL A 245 4.50 -30.28 8.98
CA VAL A 245 5.62 -30.15 9.90
C VAL A 245 6.39 -31.46 9.83
N SER A 246 7.58 -31.42 9.24
CA SER A 246 8.53 -32.53 9.27
C SER A 246 8.87 -32.82 10.74
N GLN A 247 8.73 -34.09 11.16
CA GLN A 247 9.00 -34.52 12.54
C GLN A 247 10.49 -34.65 12.80
#